data_AF-A0A8K9UNJ0-F1
#
_entry.id   AF-A0A8K9UNJ0-F1
#
_cell.length_a   1.000
_cell.length_b   1.000
_cell.length_c   1.000
_cell.angle_alpha   90.00
_cell.angle_beta   90.00
_cell.angle_gamma   90.00
#
_symmetry.space_group_name_H-M   'P 1'
#
loop_
_entity.id
_entity.type
_entity.pdbx_description
1 polymer ?
#
loop_
_entity_poly.entity_id
_entity_poly.type
_entity_poly.pdbx_seq_one_letter_code
_entity_poly.pdbx_strand_id
1 'polypeptide(L)'
;MVKCVAVILSGCGVYDGTEIHEASAVLVHLSRAGAKMFAPNEDQMHVVNHCEGKPTAEKRNVLEESARIARGDVSDLAELEITAFDALVIPGGFGVAKNLSDWAVKGKEFTVQPQVEKLIKGFHAAGKPLAMCCISPVLAAKALPGCEITVGQDKECERWPHAQTATSMKELGCKHVNKKAEEVTSLFFTSMWTSPTFLFTCLQPSSFMEVAVWAWGHLVAGGRRKAAGLKTYCFVLLKHISTHTHTHTHTHTHTHTHTHTHTHTHTHTHTHTHTHTHTHTHTHTHTHN
;
A
#
# COMPACT_ATOMS: atom_id res chain seq x y z
N MET A 1 -5.44 28.07 6.99
CA MET A 1 -6.29 26.90 7.27
C MET A 1 -5.41 25.67 7.31
N VAL A 2 -5.62 24.80 8.30
CA VAL A 2 -5.04 23.46 8.29
C VAL A 2 -5.73 22.73 7.15
N LYS A 3 -4.97 22.21 6.18
CA LYS A 3 -5.54 21.38 5.12
C LYS A 3 -6.04 20.08 5.74
N CYS A 4 -7.10 19.49 5.22
CA CYS A 4 -7.61 18.20 5.67
C CYS A 4 -7.75 17.23 4.50
N VAL A 5 -7.28 16.01 4.67
CA VAL A 5 -7.21 15.02 3.59
C VAL A 5 -8.05 13.80 3.94
N ALA A 6 -8.96 13.43 3.04
CA ALA A 6 -9.70 12.19 3.11
C ALA A 6 -8.82 11.03 2.65
N VAL A 7 -8.84 9.92 3.38
CA VAL A 7 -8.14 8.68 3.03
C VAL A 7 -9.17 7.55 2.98
N ILE A 8 -9.35 6.92 1.81
CA ILE A 8 -10.25 5.77 1.68
C ILE A 8 -9.43 4.48 1.84
N LEU A 9 -9.78 3.68 2.84
CA LEU A 9 -9.24 2.36 3.12
C LEU A 9 -10.19 1.27 2.61
N SER A 10 -9.68 0.05 2.48
CA SER A 10 -10.38 -1.08 1.87
C SER A 10 -10.25 -2.39 2.67
N GLY A 11 -9.87 -2.32 3.94
CA GLY A 11 -9.55 -3.45 4.82
C GLY A 11 -8.13 -3.33 5.38
N CYS A 12 -7.57 -4.42 5.94
CA CYS A 12 -6.24 -4.41 6.56
C CYS A 12 -5.38 -5.61 6.16
N GLY A 13 -4.72 -5.52 4.99
CA GLY A 13 -3.89 -6.59 4.45
C GLY A 13 -3.74 -6.47 2.95
N VAL A 14 -2.56 -6.75 2.38
CA VAL A 14 -2.31 -6.57 0.95
C VAL A 14 -3.22 -7.41 0.07
N TYR A 15 -3.60 -8.62 0.48
CA TYR A 15 -4.34 -9.55 -0.39
C TYR A 15 -5.86 -9.41 -0.32
N ASP A 16 -6.40 -8.81 0.72
CA ASP A 16 -7.84 -8.71 0.97
C ASP A 16 -8.32 -7.32 1.42
N GLY A 17 -7.39 -6.38 1.62
CA GLY A 17 -7.67 -5.04 2.09
C GLY A 17 -6.67 -4.00 1.56
N THR A 18 -6.44 -2.98 2.37
CA THR A 18 -5.44 -1.94 2.09
C THR A 18 -4.03 -2.45 2.38
N GLU A 19 -3.07 -2.11 1.50
CA GLU A 19 -1.65 -2.37 1.75
C GLU A 19 -1.17 -1.52 2.94
N ILE A 20 -0.71 -2.21 3.99
CA ILE A 20 -0.48 -1.62 5.31
C ILE A 20 0.71 -0.65 5.28
N HIS A 21 1.75 -0.93 4.51
CA HIS A 21 2.92 -0.06 4.42
C HIS A 21 2.59 1.24 3.66
N GLU A 22 1.86 1.17 2.55
CA GLU A 22 1.38 2.30 1.78
C GLU A 22 0.48 3.18 2.65
N ALA A 23 -0.49 2.59 3.35
CA ALA A 23 -1.37 3.35 4.24
C ALA A 23 -0.60 4.00 5.39
N SER A 24 0.24 3.23 6.10
CA SER A 24 1.07 3.75 7.20
C SER A 24 1.90 4.95 6.73
N ALA A 25 2.52 4.82 5.57
CA ALA A 25 3.44 5.81 5.11
C ALA A 25 2.69 7.05 4.52
N VAL A 26 1.51 6.88 3.89
CA VAL A 26 0.58 7.98 3.57
C VAL A 26 0.20 8.74 4.84
N LEU A 27 -0.20 8.04 5.89
CA LEU A 27 -0.63 8.64 7.16
C LEU A 27 0.52 9.38 7.87
N VAL A 28 1.74 8.87 7.82
CA VAL A 28 2.93 9.57 8.37
C VAL A 28 3.13 10.92 7.69
N HIS A 29 2.99 11.02 6.37
CA HIS A 29 3.13 12.32 5.70
C HIS A 29 1.94 13.23 5.91
N LEU A 30 0.72 12.68 5.95
CA LEU A 30 -0.48 13.45 6.21
C LEU A 30 -0.65 13.86 7.68
N SER A 31 0.11 13.29 8.61
CA SER A 31 0.08 13.67 10.04
C SER A 31 0.28 15.17 10.26
N ARG A 32 0.97 15.85 9.34
CA ARG A 32 1.23 17.30 9.37
C ARG A 32 0.07 18.13 8.78
N ALA A 33 -0.88 17.53 8.08
CA ALA A 33 -2.01 18.18 7.38
C ALA A 33 -3.34 17.44 7.60
N GLY A 34 -3.57 16.90 8.79
CA GLY A 34 -4.85 16.31 9.23
C GLY A 34 -5.46 15.29 8.26
N ALA A 35 -5.20 14.00 8.46
CA ALA A 35 -5.89 12.94 7.73
C ALA A 35 -7.18 12.51 8.46
N LYS A 36 -8.24 12.21 7.70
CA LYS A 36 -9.40 11.45 8.17
C LYS A 36 -9.62 10.24 7.29
N MET A 37 -9.79 9.08 7.93
CA MET A 37 -9.88 7.79 7.26
C MET A 37 -11.33 7.35 7.15
N PHE A 38 -11.66 6.74 6.03
CA PHE A 38 -12.99 6.26 5.70
C PHE A 38 -12.90 4.88 5.07
N ALA A 39 -13.89 4.03 5.31
CA ALA A 39 -13.97 2.71 4.69
C ALA A 39 -15.44 2.29 4.52
N PRO A 40 -15.80 1.56 3.44
CA PRO A 40 -17.14 1.02 3.29
C PRO A 40 -17.51 0.08 4.45
N ASN A 41 -18.72 0.20 4.97
CA ASN A 41 -19.24 -0.72 5.97
C ASN A 41 -19.93 -1.93 5.30
N GLU A 42 -19.12 -2.84 4.78
CA GLU A 42 -19.57 -4.06 4.09
C GLU A 42 -18.60 -5.23 4.30
N ASP A 43 -19.05 -6.45 3.99
CA ASP A 43 -18.21 -7.64 4.03
C ASP A 43 -17.09 -7.56 2.98
N GLN A 44 -15.86 -7.96 3.33
CA GLN A 44 -14.79 -8.17 2.36
C GLN A 44 -15.18 -9.27 1.37
N MET A 45 -14.83 -9.12 0.09
CA MET A 45 -15.10 -10.14 -0.93
C MET A 45 -14.42 -11.47 -0.60
N HIS A 46 -13.19 -11.42 -0.08
CA HIS A 46 -12.43 -12.58 0.38
C HIS A 46 -11.69 -12.23 1.66
N VAL A 47 -11.47 -13.21 2.53
CA VAL A 47 -10.52 -13.13 3.66
C VAL A 47 -9.35 -14.05 3.35
N VAL A 48 -8.13 -13.54 3.35
CA VAL A 48 -6.95 -14.26 2.84
C VAL A 48 -5.96 -14.55 3.97
N ASN A 49 -5.55 -15.82 4.09
CA ASN A 49 -4.38 -16.16 4.88
C ASN A 49 -3.14 -15.64 4.15
N HIS A 50 -2.52 -14.61 4.71
CA HIS A 50 -1.39 -13.93 4.08
C HIS A 50 -0.09 -14.75 4.05
N CYS A 51 0.05 -15.76 4.91
CA CYS A 51 1.18 -16.68 4.87
C CYS A 51 1.07 -17.68 3.70
N GLU A 52 -0.15 -18.04 3.33
CA GLU A 52 -0.43 -19.02 2.28
C GLU A 52 -0.83 -18.39 0.94
N GLY A 53 -1.23 -17.11 0.95
CA GLY A 53 -1.79 -16.41 -0.20
C GLY A 53 -3.15 -16.96 -0.64
N LYS A 54 -3.88 -17.67 0.23
CA LYS A 54 -5.12 -18.38 -0.11
C LYS A 54 -6.34 -17.84 0.64
N PRO A 55 -7.51 -17.77 -0.01
CA PRO A 55 -8.76 -17.45 0.67
C PRO A 55 -9.11 -18.47 1.77
N THR A 56 -9.80 -17.99 2.79
CA THR A 56 -10.34 -18.77 3.90
C THR A 56 -11.87 -18.72 3.89
N ALA A 57 -12.52 -19.52 4.73
CA ALA A 57 -13.98 -19.48 4.91
C ALA A 57 -14.46 -18.39 5.89
N GLU A 58 -13.54 -17.64 6.49
CA GLU A 58 -13.86 -16.56 7.42
C GLU A 58 -14.54 -15.39 6.69
N LYS A 59 -15.31 -14.61 7.46
CA LYS A 59 -15.87 -13.34 7.02
C LYS A 59 -15.34 -12.21 7.89
N ARG A 60 -15.06 -11.08 7.27
CA ARG A 60 -14.61 -9.86 7.94
C ARG A 60 -15.21 -8.65 7.26
N ASN A 61 -15.45 -7.60 8.02
CA ASN A 61 -15.98 -6.34 7.52
C ASN A 61 -14.85 -5.36 7.16
N VAL A 62 -15.00 -4.67 6.04
CA VAL A 62 -14.02 -3.73 5.48
C VAL A 62 -13.73 -2.56 6.44
N LEU A 63 -14.77 -1.96 7.05
CA LEU A 63 -14.64 -0.87 8.00
C LEU A 63 -13.98 -1.33 9.31
N GLU A 64 -14.44 -2.46 9.86
CA GLU A 64 -13.88 -3.02 11.10
C GLU A 64 -12.40 -3.35 10.97
N GLU A 65 -11.99 -3.98 9.87
CA GLU A 65 -10.58 -4.30 9.64
C GLU A 65 -9.76 -3.04 9.35
N SER A 66 -10.31 -2.06 8.62
CA SER A 66 -9.66 -0.76 8.39
C SER A 66 -9.39 0.00 9.69
N ALA A 67 -10.22 -0.19 10.73
CA ALA A 67 -10.03 0.42 12.04
C ALA A 67 -8.70 0.01 12.71
N ARG A 68 -8.12 -1.13 12.32
CA ARG A 68 -6.78 -1.58 12.78
C ARG A 68 -5.68 -0.63 12.33
N ILE A 69 -5.72 -0.23 11.05
CA ILE A 69 -4.79 0.78 10.48
C ILE A 69 -5.04 2.13 11.15
N ALA A 70 -6.31 2.51 11.27
CA ALA A 70 -6.72 3.82 11.78
C ALA A 70 -6.63 3.98 13.30
N ARG A 71 -6.28 2.92 14.04
CA ARG A 71 -6.32 2.87 15.51
C ARG A 71 -7.69 3.30 16.07
N GLY A 72 -8.76 2.90 15.39
CA GLY A 72 -10.14 3.23 15.72
C GLY A 72 -10.68 4.55 15.15
N ASP A 73 -9.85 5.46 14.61
CA ASP A 73 -10.31 6.74 14.01
C ASP A 73 -10.64 6.56 12.51
N VAL A 74 -11.62 5.70 12.21
CA VAL A 74 -12.16 5.49 10.85
C VAL A 74 -13.67 5.67 10.87
N SER A 75 -14.20 6.42 9.91
CA SER A 75 -15.64 6.61 9.71
C SER A 75 -16.17 5.73 8.58
N ASP A 76 -17.48 5.49 8.58
CA ASP A 76 -18.15 4.89 7.44
C ASP A 76 -17.95 5.79 6.21
N LEU A 77 -17.63 5.20 5.05
CA LEU A 77 -17.53 5.92 3.79
C LEU A 77 -18.79 6.74 3.48
N ALA A 78 -19.97 6.28 3.93
CA ALA A 78 -21.27 6.98 3.85
C ALA A 78 -21.23 8.40 4.41
N GLU A 79 -20.37 8.67 5.39
CA GLU A 79 -20.25 9.95 6.07
C GLU A 79 -19.28 10.92 5.36
N LEU A 80 -18.61 10.49 4.29
CA LEU A 80 -17.62 11.31 3.60
C LEU A 80 -18.27 12.45 2.79
N GLU A 81 -18.15 13.66 3.34
CA GLU A 81 -18.57 14.89 2.65
C GLU A 81 -17.42 15.54 1.89
N ILE A 82 -17.55 15.64 0.56
CA ILE A 82 -16.50 16.18 -0.33
C ILE A 82 -16.09 17.60 0.08
N THR A 83 -17.03 18.43 0.54
CA THR A 83 -16.77 19.83 0.90
C THR A 83 -15.88 20.00 2.13
N ALA A 84 -15.81 19.00 3.02
CA ALA A 84 -15.04 19.04 4.25
C ALA A 84 -13.53 18.77 4.07
N PHE A 85 -13.11 18.27 2.91
CA PHE A 85 -11.73 17.85 2.66
C PHE A 85 -11.11 18.61 1.48
N ASP A 86 -9.81 18.86 1.52
CA ASP A 86 -9.06 19.54 0.46
C ASP A 86 -8.56 18.58 -0.62
N ALA A 87 -8.40 17.30 -0.29
CA ALA A 87 -7.89 16.27 -1.19
C ALA A 87 -8.40 14.88 -0.79
N LEU A 88 -8.31 13.93 -1.71
CA LEU A 88 -8.62 12.51 -1.50
C LEU A 88 -7.40 11.65 -1.83
N VAL A 89 -7.08 10.70 -0.96
CA VAL A 89 -6.03 9.70 -1.14
C VAL A 89 -6.63 8.30 -1.04
N ILE A 90 -6.24 7.41 -1.96
CA ILE A 90 -6.62 5.99 -1.94
C ILE A 90 -5.33 5.16 -2.02
N PRO A 91 -4.83 4.64 -0.89
CA PRO A 91 -3.74 3.67 -0.88
C PRO A 91 -4.11 2.41 -1.69
N GLY A 92 -3.10 1.63 -2.06
CA GLY A 92 -3.27 0.38 -2.79
C GLY A 92 -3.71 -0.80 -1.93
N GLY A 93 -3.36 -1.99 -2.42
CA GLY A 93 -3.81 -3.28 -1.88
C GLY A 93 -4.92 -3.90 -2.72
N PHE A 94 -5.00 -5.23 -2.73
CA PHE A 94 -6.01 -5.96 -3.49
C PHE A 94 -7.43 -5.72 -2.98
N GLY A 95 -7.62 -5.19 -1.76
CA GLY A 95 -8.93 -4.70 -1.30
C GLY A 95 -9.49 -3.59 -2.20
N VAL A 96 -8.65 -2.80 -2.87
CA VAL A 96 -9.14 -1.84 -3.87
C VAL A 96 -9.73 -2.56 -5.10
N ALA A 97 -9.08 -3.64 -5.53
CA ALA A 97 -9.52 -4.46 -6.66
C ALA A 97 -10.66 -5.44 -6.32
N LYS A 98 -11.00 -5.62 -5.05
CA LYS A 98 -11.96 -6.61 -4.56
C LYS A 98 -13.17 -6.01 -3.82
N ASN A 99 -12.95 -4.96 -3.03
CA ASN A 99 -13.95 -4.37 -2.15
C ASN A 99 -14.40 -3.01 -2.70
N LEU A 100 -13.46 -2.15 -3.13
CA LEU A 100 -13.82 -0.85 -3.75
C LEU A 100 -14.21 -0.98 -5.23
N SER A 101 -13.96 -2.14 -5.82
CA SER A 101 -14.31 -2.52 -7.18
C SER A 101 -14.28 -4.05 -7.31
N ASP A 102 -14.74 -4.59 -8.43
CA ASP A 102 -14.65 -6.02 -8.74
C ASP A 102 -13.57 -6.32 -9.81
N TRP A 103 -12.54 -5.47 -9.92
CA TRP A 103 -11.41 -5.63 -10.85
C TRP A 103 -10.74 -6.99 -10.78
N ALA A 104 -10.51 -7.50 -9.56
CA ALA A 104 -9.80 -8.76 -9.34
C ALA A 104 -10.52 -9.98 -9.94
N VAL A 105 -11.84 -9.89 -10.16
CA VAL A 105 -12.67 -10.99 -10.68
C VAL A 105 -13.23 -10.71 -12.08
N LYS A 106 -13.43 -9.45 -12.48
CA LYS A 106 -13.99 -9.06 -13.79
C LYS A 106 -12.98 -8.44 -14.76
N GLY A 107 -11.77 -8.10 -14.31
CA GLY A 107 -10.77 -7.45 -15.15
C GLY A 107 -11.32 -6.19 -15.83
N LYS A 108 -11.23 -6.11 -17.17
CA LYS A 108 -11.68 -4.94 -17.94
C LYS A 108 -13.19 -4.63 -17.83
N GLU A 109 -14.01 -5.61 -17.50
CA GLU A 109 -15.47 -5.45 -17.37
C GLU A 109 -15.89 -5.00 -15.97
N PHE A 110 -14.92 -4.68 -15.12
CA PHE A 110 -15.16 -4.28 -13.75
C PHE A 110 -16.06 -3.04 -13.62
N THR A 111 -16.65 -2.98 -12.45
CA THR A 111 -17.41 -1.88 -11.90
C THR A 111 -16.70 -1.38 -10.65
N VAL A 112 -16.76 -0.07 -10.45
CA VAL A 112 -16.32 0.57 -9.20
C VAL A 112 -17.54 0.64 -8.29
N GLN A 113 -17.34 0.51 -6.98
CA GLN A 113 -18.42 0.68 -6.02
C GLN A 113 -19.08 2.07 -6.25
N PRO A 114 -20.43 2.16 -6.35
CA PRO A 114 -21.09 3.40 -6.79
C PRO A 114 -20.71 4.63 -5.96
N GLN A 115 -20.52 4.43 -4.66
CA GLN A 115 -20.12 5.49 -3.76
C GLN A 115 -18.69 5.97 -4.01
N VAL A 116 -17.73 5.05 -4.16
CA VAL A 116 -16.34 5.38 -4.47
C VAL A 116 -16.25 6.11 -5.80
N GLU A 117 -17.00 5.66 -6.82
CA GLU A 117 -17.06 6.32 -8.12
C GLU A 117 -17.62 7.75 -8.01
N LYS A 118 -18.72 7.94 -7.26
CA LYS A 118 -19.30 9.26 -6.97
C LYS A 118 -18.30 10.18 -6.29
N LEU A 119 -17.55 9.68 -5.32
CA LEU A 119 -16.56 10.45 -4.58
C LEU A 119 -15.39 10.86 -5.48
N ILE A 120 -14.81 9.95 -6.26
CA ILE A 120 -13.73 10.26 -7.21
C ILE A 120 -14.18 11.35 -8.19
N LYS A 121 -15.37 11.19 -8.80
CA LYS A 121 -15.95 12.19 -9.71
C LYS A 121 -16.20 13.53 -9.00
N GLY A 122 -16.68 13.51 -7.77
CA GLY A 122 -17.00 14.70 -6.99
C GLY A 122 -15.77 15.51 -6.58
N PHE A 123 -14.72 14.86 -6.06
CA PHE A 123 -13.45 15.52 -5.76
C PHE A 123 -12.81 16.10 -7.04
N HIS A 124 -12.85 15.35 -8.13
CA HIS A 124 -12.34 15.80 -9.42
C HIS A 124 -13.10 17.02 -9.96
N ALA A 125 -14.44 16.98 -9.94
CA ALA A 125 -15.29 18.10 -10.38
C ALA A 125 -15.10 19.36 -9.52
N ALA A 126 -14.77 19.19 -8.23
CA ALA A 126 -14.43 20.29 -7.33
C ALA A 126 -12.99 20.83 -7.51
N GLY A 127 -12.22 20.29 -8.47
CA GLY A 127 -10.81 20.66 -8.70
C GLY A 127 -9.87 20.24 -7.57
N LYS A 128 -10.31 19.33 -6.69
CA LYS A 128 -9.56 18.88 -5.52
C LYS A 128 -8.58 17.79 -5.91
N PRO A 129 -7.36 17.77 -5.34
CA PRO A 129 -6.40 16.74 -5.70
C PRO A 129 -6.83 15.32 -5.34
N LEU A 130 -6.52 14.40 -6.24
CA LEU A 130 -6.67 12.96 -6.06
C LEU A 130 -5.28 12.31 -6.03
N ALA A 131 -4.97 11.49 -5.04
CA ALA A 131 -3.75 10.69 -5.02
C ALA A 131 -4.06 9.20 -4.91
N MET A 132 -3.48 8.39 -5.78
CA MET A 132 -3.73 6.95 -5.89
C MET A 132 -2.42 6.17 -6.00
N CYS A 133 -2.29 5.08 -5.25
CA CYS A 133 -1.10 4.24 -5.18
C CYS A 133 -1.37 2.82 -5.67
N CYS A 134 -0.34 2.21 -6.28
CA CYS A 134 -0.34 0.81 -6.68
C CYS A 134 -1.51 0.50 -7.64
N ILE A 135 -2.45 -0.35 -7.26
CA ILE A 135 -3.59 -0.74 -8.10
C ILE A 135 -4.75 0.26 -8.05
N SER A 136 -4.80 1.19 -7.09
CA SER A 136 -5.93 2.12 -6.98
C SER A 136 -6.19 3.05 -8.16
N PRO A 137 -5.22 3.39 -9.05
CA PRO A 137 -5.49 4.10 -10.30
C PRO A 137 -6.50 3.42 -11.24
N VAL A 138 -6.77 2.11 -11.10
CA VAL A 138 -7.84 1.45 -11.89
C VAL A 138 -9.22 2.06 -11.60
N LEU A 139 -9.44 2.56 -10.37
CA LEU A 139 -10.68 3.24 -10.01
C LEU A 139 -10.85 4.54 -10.82
N ALA A 140 -9.79 5.33 -10.92
CA ALA A 140 -9.78 6.54 -11.74
C ALA A 140 -9.97 6.23 -13.22
N ALA A 141 -9.41 5.12 -13.73
CA ALA A 141 -9.58 4.73 -15.11
C ALA A 141 -11.05 4.54 -15.51
N LYS A 142 -11.87 4.00 -14.59
CA LYS A 142 -13.32 3.89 -14.80
C LYS A 142 -14.07 5.20 -14.54
N ALA A 143 -13.73 5.88 -13.44
CA ALA A 143 -14.46 7.05 -12.98
C ALA A 143 -14.21 8.30 -13.84
N LEU A 144 -13.02 8.43 -14.43
CA LEU A 144 -12.51 9.59 -15.16
C LEU A 144 -11.96 9.18 -16.53
N PRO A 145 -12.82 8.98 -17.55
CA PRO A 145 -12.39 8.57 -18.89
C PRO A 145 -11.37 9.55 -19.49
N GLY A 146 -10.33 9.03 -20.15
CA GLY A 146 -9.30 9.86 -20.78
C GLY A 146 -8.22 10.39 -19.83
N CYS A 147 -8.24 10.00 -18.55
CA CYS A 147 -7.20 10.40 -17.61
C CYS A 147 -5.84 9.78 -17.96
N GLU A 148 -4.76 10.47 -17.60
CA GLU A 148 -3.41 9.88 -17.63
C GLU A 148 -3.03 9.40 -16.23
N ILE A 149 -2.54 8.15 -16.18
CA ILE A 149 -2.27 7.39 -14.96
C ILE A 149 -1.00 6.55 -15.13
N THR A 150 -0.45 6.08 -14.02
CA THR A 150 0.54 5.00 -14.03
C THR A 150 0.10 3.86 -13.13
N VAL A 151 0.35 2.64 -13.59
CA VAL A 151 0.32 1.41 -12.80
C VAL A 151 1.69 0.71 -12.88
N GLY A 152 2.75 1.47 -13.19
CA GLY A 152 4.11 0.98 -13.21
C GLY A 152 4.67 0.89 -14.62
N GLN A 153 5.03 -0.33 -15.03
CA GLN A 153 5.57 -0.62 -16.36
C GLN A 153 4.55 -1.39 -17.19
N ASP A 154 4.58 -1.20 -18.51
CA ASP A 154 3.77 -1.96 -19.47
C ASP A 154 4.50 -3.16 -20.08
N LYS A 155 5.73 -3.44 -19.62
CA LYS A 155 6.50 -4.63 -19.99
C LYS A 155 6.64 -5.59 -18.82
N GLU A 156 6.15 -6.80 -19.03
CA GLU A 156 6.22 -7.88 -18.04
C GLU A 156 7.67 -8.31 -17.80
N CYS A 157 8.02 -8.48 -16.52
CA CYS A 157 9.29 -9.00 -16.06
C CYS A 157 9.13 -9.47 -14.60
N GLU A 158 10.15 -10.15 -14.05
CA GLU A 158 10.14 -10.57 -12.64
C GLU A 158 9.78 -9.43 -11.69
N ARG A 159 10.35 -8.25 -11.97
CA ARG A 159 10.17 -6.95 -11.31
C ARG A 159 8.73 -6.44 -11.45
N TRP A 160 8.05 -6.66 -12.58
CA TRP A 160 6.70 -6.16 -12.87
C TRP A 160 5.79 -7.31 -13.37
N PRO A 161 5.31 -8.18 -12.47
CA PRO A 161 4.52 -9.36 -12.84
C PRO A 161 3.10 -9.01 -13.32
N HIS A 162 2.65 -7.77 -13.08
CA HIS A 162 1.29 -7.32 -13.40
C HIS A 162 1.26 -6.23 -14.48
N ALA A 163 2.28 -6.18 -15.34
CA ALA A 163 2.42 -5.16 -16.38
C ALA A 163 1.24 -5.11 -17.38
N GLN A 164 0.51 -6.23 -17.53
CA GLN A 164 -0.70 -6.30 -18.36
C GLN A 164 -1.81 -5.33 -17.90
N THR A 165 -1.79 -4.92 -16.63
CA THR A 165 -2.69 -3.88 -16.10
C THR A 165 -2.58 -2.60 -16.92
N ALA A 166 -1.37 -2.21 -17.35
CA ALA A 166 -1.15 -1.02 -18.17
C ALA A 166 -1.82 -1.12 -19.54
N THR A 167 -1.87 -2.31 -20.13
CA THR A 167 -2.59 -2.58 -21.39
C THR A 167 -4.09 -2.38 -21.19
N SER A 168 -4.65 -2.96 -20.14
CA SER A 168 -6.08 -2.79 -19.83
C SER A 168 -6.43 -1.32 -19.55
N MET A 169 -5.55 -0.55 -18.91
CA MET A 169 -5.77 0.89 -18.73
C MET A 169 -5.85 1.64 -20.07
N LYS A 170 -4.98 1.29 -21.03
CA LYS A 170 -5.02 1.87 -22.39
C LYS A 170 -6.32 1.51 -23.12
N GLU A 171 -6.78 0.27 -22.99
CA GLU A 171 -8.04 -0.21 -23.58
C GLU A 171 -9.29 0.46 -22.98
N LEU A 172 -9.23 0.84 -21.70
CA LEU A 172 -10.25 1.64 -21.03
C LEU A 172 -10.22 3.13 -21.42
N GLY A 173 -9.35 3.51 -22.37
CA GLY A 173 -9.23 4.88 -22.89
C GLY A 173 -8.34 5.80 -22.06
N CYS A 174 -7.58 5.26 -21.09
CA CYS A 174 -6.62 6.05 -20.32
C CYS A 174 -5.27 6.13 -21.01
N LYS A 175 -4.53 7.19 -20.73
CA LYS A 175 -3.13 7.32 -21.17
C LYS A 175 -2.20 6.80 -20.07
N HIS A 176 -1.76 5.55 -20.21
CA HIS A 176 -0.76 4.98 -19.30
C HIS A 176 0.63 5.58 -19.53
N VAL A 177 1.30 5.97 -18.46
CA VAL A 177 2.70 6.43 -18.48
C VAL A 177 3.56 5.47 -17.68
N ASN A 178 4.58 4.91 -18.33
CA ASN A 178 5.54 4.05 -17.65
C ASN A 178 6.33 4.85 -16.61
N LYS A 179 6.37 4.34 -15.39
CA LYS A 179 7.08 4.94 -14.26
C LYS A 179 7.85 3.88 -13.48
N LYS A 180 8.98 4.28 -12.90
CA LYS A 180 9.67 3.48 -11.88
C LYS A 180 8.91 3.54 -10.56
N ALA A 181 9.27 2.65 -9.64
CA ALA A 181 8.71 2.56 -8.31
C ALA A 181 8.69 3.90 -7.55
N GLU A 182 9.74 4.69 -7.72
CA GLU A 182 9.98 5.95 -7.02
C GLU A 182 9.38 7.16 -7.74
N GLU A 183 8.80 6.95 -8.92
CA GLU A 183 8.31 8.02 -9.76
C GLU A 183 6.78 8.18 -9.64
N VAL A 184 6.32 9.41 -9.85
CA VAL A 184 4.91 9.78 -9.82
C VAL A 184 4.50 10.29 -11.20
N THR A 185 3.28 9.97 -11.63
CA THR A 185 2.61 10.65 -12.72
C THR A 185 1.65 11.68 -12.14
N SER A 186 1.79 12.93 -12.57
CA SER A 186 0.96 14.06 -12.11
C SER A 186 0.23 14.68 -13.29
N LEU A 187 -1.09 14.75 -13.22
CA LEU A 187 -1.90 15.48 -14.19
C LEU A 187 -2.23 16.87 -13.68
N PHE A 188 -1.50 17.88 -14.15
CA PHE A 188 -1.67 19.27 -13.71
C PHE A 188 -3.03 19.88 -14.12
N PHE A 189 -3.70 19.34 -15.12
CA PHE A 189 -5.02 19.83 -15.58
C PHE A 189 -6.21 19.24 -14.80
N THR A 190 -6.04 18.11 -14.11
CA THR A 190 -7.10 17.43 -13.34
C THR A 190 -6.76 17.24 -11.85
N SER A 191 -5.61 17.75 -11.40
CA SER A 191 -5.09 17.63 -10.03
C SER A 191 -4.91 16.18 -9.54
N MET A 192 -4.72 15.21 -10.44
CA MET A 192 -4.59 13.80 -10.09
C MET A 192 -3.12 13.33 -10.06
N TRP A 193 -2.78 12.52 -9.07
CA TRP A 193 -1.45 11.98 -8.83
C TRP A 193 -1.54 10.45 -8.69
N THR A 194 -0.71 9.72 -9.44
CA THR A 194 -0.66 8.25 -9.38
C THR A 194 0.77 7.75 -9.24
N SER A 195 1.00 6.72 -8.41
CA SER A 195 2.33 6.11 -8.22
C SER A 195 2.23 4.58 -8.15
N PRO A 196 3.20 3.82 -8.68
CA PRO A 196 3.06 2.36 -8.85
C PRO A 196 3.44 1.49 -7.63
N THR A 197 3.45 2.07 -6.42
CA THR A 197 4.30 1.71 -5.26
C THR A 197 4.37 0.25 -4.75
N PHE A 198 3.56 -0.72 -5.21
CA PHE A 198 3.77 -2.16 -4.94
C PHE A 198 3.38 -3.11 -6.10
N LEU A 199 3.12 -2.59 -7.31
CA LEU A 199 3.06 -3.42 -8.52
C LEU A 199 4.45 -3.95 -8.95
N PHE A 200 5.46 -3.58 -8.16
CA PHE A 200 6.85 -3.90 -8.27
C PHE A 200 7.26 -4.92 -7.19
N THR A 201 7.79 -6.09 -7.57
CA THR A 201 8.34 -7.08 -6.64
C THR A 201 9.71 -6.62 -6.12
N CYS A 202 9.88 -6.51 -4.80
CA CYS A 202 11.12 -6.11 -4.07
C CYS A 202 11.29 -4.62 -3.67
N LEU A 203 10.25 -3.91 -3.21
CA LEU A 203 10.45 -2.65 -2.47
C LEU A 203 10.60 -2.85 -0.97
N GLN A 204 11.65 -2.25 -0.41
CA GLN A 204 11.74 -1.94 1.01
C GLN A 204 11.13 -0.54 1.28
N PRO A 205 10.66 -0.25 2.51
CA PRO A 205 9.94 0.99 2.87
C PRO A 205 10.68 2.31 2.57
N SER A 206 11.96 2.28 2.23
CA SER A 206 12.83 3.45 2.05
C SER A 206 12.53 4.28 0.78
N SER A 207 12.11 3.65 -0.33
CA SER A 207 11.86 4.39 -1.58
C SER A 207 10.50 5.11 -1.62
N PHE A 208 9.65 4.86 -0.62
CA PHE A 208 8.38 5.54 -0.40
C PHE A 208 8.57 7.03 -0.02
N MET A 209 9.71 7.37 0.61
CA MET A 209 9.96 8.70 1.18
C MET A 209 10.10 9.82 0.13
N GLU A 210 10.46 9.53 -1.12
CA GLU A 210 10.61 10.55 -2.16
C GLU A 210 9.27 10.96 -2.79
N VAL A 211 8.36 10.00 -3.01
CA VAL A 211 7.03 10.20 -3.64
C VAL A 211 6.13 11.06 -2.77
N ALA A 212 6.04 10.75 -1.48
CA ALA A 212 5.16 11.46 -0.56
C ALA A 212 5.70 12.85 -0.18
N VAL A 213 7.03 13.03 -0.10
CA VAL A 213 7.67 14.35 0.09
C VAL A 213 7.49 15.25 -1.13
N TRP A 214 7.52 14.68 -2.34
CA TRP A 214 7.32 15.44 -3.58
C TRP A 214 5.85 15.84 -3.79
N ALA A 215 4.91 14.91 -3.57
CA ALA A 215 3.48 15.19 -3.55
C ALA A 215 3.13 16.26 -2.50
N TRP A 216 3.72 16.17 -1.30
CA TRP A 216 3.59 17.17 -0.24
C TRP A 216 4.13 18.54 -0.63
N GLY A 217 5.32 18.61 -1.24
CA GLY A 217 5.93 19.85 -1.70
C GLY A 217 5.03 20.63 -2.66
N HIS A 218 4.30 19.94 -3.53
CA HIS A 218 3.36 20.54 -4.47
C HIS A 218 1.95 20.76 -3.91
N LEU A 219 1.46 19.86 -3.03
CA LEU A 219 0.17 20.05 -2.34
C LEU A 219 0.21 21.24 -1.38
N VAL A 220 1.33 21.50 -0.71
CA VAL A 220 1.46 22.58 0.29
C VAL A 220 1.95 23.89 -0.33
N ALA A 221 2.88 23.85 -1.29
CA ALA A 221 3.36 25.05 -1.98
C ALA A 221 2.47 25.37 -3.19
N GLY A 222 1.34 26.04 -2.94
CA GLY A 222 0.51 26.58 -4.02
C GLY A 222 1.35 27.43 -4.99
N GLY A 223 1.42 27.00 -6.25
CA GLY A 223 1.81 27.82 -7.40
C GLY A 223 3.26 28.35 -7.45
N ARG A 224 3.99 27.90 -8.50
CA ARG A 224 5.17 28.53 -9.13
C ARG A 224 6.07 29.39 -8.21
N ARG A 225 7.14 28.82 -7.63
CA ARG A 225 8.36 29.59 -7.30
C ARG A 225 9.62 28.70 -7.10
N LYS A 226 10.46 28.73 -8.15
CA LYS A 226 11.93 28.51 -8.26
C LYS A 226 12.61 27.34 -7.51
N ALA A 227 12.90 26.30 -8.29
CA ALA A 227 13.53 25.01 -7.99
C ALA A 227 15.06 25.02 -7.67
N ALA A 228 15.63 26.08 -7.06
CA ALA A 228 17.09 26.15 -6.85
C ALA A 228 17.54 26.02 -5.38
N GLY A 229 16.80 26.58 -4.41
CA GLY A 229 17.23 26.61 -3.00
C GLY A 229 16.88 25.37 -2.16
N LEU A 230 15.91 24.56 -2.61
CA LEU A 230 15.40 23.41 -1.85
C LEU A 230 16.28 22.15 -1.98
N LYS A 231 17.16 22.10 -2.99
CA LYS A 231 18.03 20.94 -3.27
C LYS A 231 19.11 20.74 -2.19
N THR A 232 19.64 21.82 -1.62
CA THR A 232 20.79 21.76 -0.70
C THR A 232 20.38 21.34 0.72
N TYR A 233 19.21 21.76 1.20
CA TYR A 233 18.70 21.39 2.53
C TYR A 233 18.20 19.93 2.58
N CYS A 234 17.65 19.45 1.47
CA CYS A 234 17.24 18.05 1.31
C CYS A 234 18.44 17.09 1.40
N PHE A 235 19.58 17.47 0.81
CA PHE A 235 20.79 16.62 0.76
C PHE A 235 21.43 16.35 2.13
N VAL A 236 21.39 17.31 3.05
CA VAL A 236 22.00 17.17 4.39
C VAL A 236 21.14 16.31 5.31
N LEU A 237 19.81 16.43 5.24
CA LEU A 237 18.86 15.57 5.96
C LEU A 237 18.83 14.13 5.39
N LEU A 238 18.94 13.97 4.08
CA LEU A 238 19.05 12.67 3.39
C LEU A 238 20.26 11.84 3.87
N LYS A 239 21.41 12.49 4.09
CA LYS A 239 22.64 11.79 4.51
C LYS A 239 22.61 11.34 5.98
N HIS A 240 21.95 12.11 6.85
CA HIS A 240 21.87 11.82 8.28
C HIS A 240 20.80 10.78 8.62
N ILE A 241 19.69 10.74 7.87
CA ILE A 241 18.61 9.76 8.09
C ILE A 241 18.98 8.41 7.46
N SER A 242 19.54 8.39 6.24
CA SER A 242 20.01 7.15 5.58
C SER A 242 21.02 6.37 6.42
N THR A 243 21.93 7.07 7.11
CA THR A 243 22.89 6.45 8.02
C THR A 243 22.21 5.89 9.28
N HIS A 244 21.21 6.55 9.84
CA HIS A 244 20.48 6.05 11.02
C HIS A 244 19.60 4.83 10.71
N THR A 245 18.89 4.83 9.59
CA THR A 245 18.00 3.72 9.19
C THR A 245 18.80 2.50 8.73
N HIS A 246 19.95 2.69 8.07
CA HIS A 246 20.85 1.61 7.69
C HIS A 246 21.45 0.91 8.91
N THR A 247 21.88 1.67 9.93
CA THR A 247 22.40 1.08 11.17
C THR A 247 21.31 0.35 11.95
N HIS A 248 20.12 0.94 12.09
CA HIS A 248 19.03 0.31 12.86
C HIS A 248 18.50 -0.98 12.20
N THR A 249 18.41 -1.02 10.87
CA THR A 249 17.94 -2.20 10.13
C THR A 249 18.98 -3.31 10.11
N HIS A 250 20.26 -2.96 9.94
CA HIS A 250 21.35 -3.93 9.96
C HIS A 250 21.51 -4.55 11.36
N THR A 251 21.43 -3.76 12.44
CA THR A 251 21.52 -4.29 13.81
C THR A 251 20.28 -5.10 14.20
N HIS A 252 19.07 -4.69 13.81
CA HIS A 252 17.85 -5.41 14.16
C HIS A 252 17.69 -6.71 13.36
N THR A 253 18.03 -6.72 12.06
CA THR A 253 17.95 -7.93 11.22
C THR A 253 19.07 -8.90 11.58
N HIS A 254 20.29 -8.41 11.80
CA HIS A 254 21.41 -9.27 12.18
C HIS A 254 21.20 -9.86 13.58
N THR A 255 20.77 -9.08 14.58
CA THR A 255 20.51 -9.61 15.93
C THR A 255 19.29 -10.52 15.93
N HIS A 256 18.19 -10.16 15.28
CA HIS A 256 16.98 -11.00 15.29
C HIS A 256 17.16 -12.29 14.49
N THR A 257 17.84 -12.26 13.34
CA THR A 257 18.11 -13.48 12.55
C THR A 257 19.17 -14.35 13.22
N HIS A 258 20.25 -13.75 13.76
CA HIS A 258 21.30 -14.50 14.41
C HIS A 258 20.83 -15.11 15.73
N THR A 259 20.08 -14.38 16.57
CA THR A 259 19.56 -14.93 17.82
C THR A 259 18.42 -15.94 17.56
N HIS A 260 17.51 -15.68 16.62
CA HIS A 260 16.41 -16.61 16.35
C HIS A 260 16.90 -17.88 15.65
N THR A 261 17.84 -17.79 14.70
CA THR A 261 18.40 -18.99 14.03
C THR A 261 19.30 -19.76 14.98
N HIS A 262 20.13 -19.09 15.78
CA HIS A 262 21.03 -19.77 16.71
C HIS A 262 20.26 -20.44 17.86
N THR A 263 19.26 -19.78 18.46
CA THR A 263 18.45 -20.40 19.52
C THR A 263 17.54 -21.50 18.97
N HIS A 264 16.91 -21.30 17.81
CA HIS A 264 16.03 -22.31 17.23
C HIS A 264 16.80 -23.54 16.74
N THR A 265 17.97 -23.36 16.11
CA THR A 265 18.79 -24.50 15.66
C THR A 265 19.44 -25.21 16.84
N HIS A 266 19.94 -24.48 17.84
CA HIS A 266 20.58 -25.07 19.00
C HIS A 266 19.57 -25.83 19.87
N THR A 267 18.39 -25.27 20.15
CA THR A 267 17.36 -25.96 20.93
C THR A 267 16.75 -27.14 20.16
N HIS A 268 16.49 -26.99 18.86
CA HIS A 268 15.92 -28.07 18.06
C HIS A 268 16.91 -29.22 17.86
N THR A 269 18.19 -28.94 17.62
CA THR A 269 19.21 -30.00 17.47
C THR A 269 19.52 -30.66 18.80
N HIS A 270 19.59 -29.89 19.90
CA HIS A 270 19.88 -30.43 21.22
C HIS A 270 18.73 -31.30 21.74
N THR A 271 17.46 -30.86 21.60
CA THR A 271 16.32 -31.69 22.00
C THR A 271 16.17 -32.91 21.11
N HIS A 272 16.31 -32.75 19.79
CA HIS A 272 16.15 -33.88 18.87
C HIS A 272 17.24 -34.95 19.04
N THR A 273 18.50 -34.54 19.26
CA THR A 273 19.60 -35.50 19.49
C THR A 273 19.48 -36.15 20.87
N HIS A 274 19.12 -35.38 21.90
CA HIS A 274 19.04 -35.90 23.25
C HIS A 274 17.84 -36.86 23.43
N THR A 275 16.69 -36.59 22.82
CA THR A 275 15.53 -37.50 22.84
C THR A 275 15.77 -38.74 21.97
N HIS A 276 16.41 -38.59 20.80
CA HIS A 276 16.66 -39.71 19.90
C HIS A 276 17.71 -40.68 20.46
N THR A 277 18.79 -40.19 21.08
CA THR A 277 19.79 -41.06 21.73
C THR A 277 19.21 -41.72 22.99
N HIS A 278 18.46 -40.97 23.81
CA HIS A 278 17.90 -41.52 25.05
C HIS A 278 16.83 -42.59 24.80
N THR A 279 16.05 -42.48 23.70
CA THR A 279 15.06 -43.51 23.32
C THR A 279 15.73 -44.72 22.66
N HIS A 280 16.76 -44.50 21.85
CA HIS A 280 17.46 -45.59 21.14
C HIS A 280 18.35 -46.44 22.06
N THR A 281 18.93 -45.86 23.11
CA THR A 281 19.65 -46.63 24.13
C THR A 281 18.68 -47.38 25.05
N HIS A 282 17.58 -46.76 25.49
CA HIS A 282 16.65 -47.39 26.42
C HIS A 282 15.84 -48.55 25.78
N THR A 283 15.67 -48.54 24.45
CA THR A 283 15.03 -49.63 23.71
C THR A 283 16.00 -50.80 23.46
N HIS A 284 17.29 -50.53 23.20
CA HIS A 284 18.27 -51.61 22.97
C HIS A 284 18.72 -52.35 24.24
N THR A 285 18.54 -51.76 25.43
CA THR A 285 18.85 -52.45 26.70
C THR A 285 17.71 -53.36 27.17
N HIS A 286 16.48 -53.21 26.67
CA HIS A 286 15.33 -54.05 27.06
C HIS A 286 15.03 -55.22 26.12
N THR A 287 15.78 -55.38 25.03
CA THR A 287 15.65 -56.54 24.12
C THR A 287 16.78 -57.56 24.26
N HIS A 288 17.78 -57.30 25.12
CA HIS A 288 18.81 -58.26 25.50
C HIS A 288 18.82 -58.46 27.02
N ASN A 289 17.79 -59.15 27.51
CA ASN A 289 17.84 -59.97 28.72
C ASN A 289 16.90 -61.16 28.52
#